data_AF-A0A3T2URF2-F1
#
_entry.id   AF-A0A3T2URF2-F1
#
_cell.length_a   1.000
_cell.length_b   1.000
_cell.length_c   1.000
_cell.angle_alpha   90.00
_cell.angle_beta   90.00
_cell.angle_gamma   90.00
#
_symmetry.space_group_name_H-M   'P 1'
#
loop_
_entity.id
_entity.type
_entity.pdbx_description
1 polymer ?
#
loop_
_entity_poly.entity_id
_entity_poly.type
_entity_poly.pdbx_seq_one_letter_code
_entity_poly.pdbx_strand_id
1 'polypeptide(L)'
;MFQLSVQDIHPGEKAGDKEEAIRQVAAALVQAGNVAEGYVNGMLAREQQTSTFLGNGIAIPHGTTDTRDQVLKTGVQVFQFPEGVTWGDGQVAYVAIGIAASSDEHLGLLRQLTHVLSDDSVAEQLKSATTAEELRALLMGEKQSEQLKLDNEMLTLDIVASDLLTLQALNAARLKEAGAVDATFVTKAINEQPLNLGQGIWLSDSAEGNLRSAIAVSRAANAFAVDGETAAMLVSVAMNDDQPIAVLKRLADLLLDNKADRLLKADAATLLALLTSDDAPTDDVLSAEFVVRNEHGLHARPGTMLVNTIKQFNSDITVTNLDGTGKPANGRSLMKVVALGVKKGHRLRFTAQGADAEQALKAIGDAIAAGLGEGA
;
A
#
# COMPACT_ATOMS: atom_id res chain seq x y z
N MET A 1 -7.41 -12.96 18.36
CA MET A 1 -6.82 -11.62 18.12
C MET A 1 -8.00 -10.67 17.97
N PHE A 2 -8.05 -9.62 18.78
CA PHE A 2 -9.11 -8.61 18.71
C PHE A 2 -9.06 -7.92 17.34
N GLN A 3 -10.20 -7.83 16.65
CA GLN A 3 -10.32 -7.09 15.39
C GLN A 3 -11.07 -5.79 15.67
N LEU A 4 -10.35 -4.67 15.68
CA LEU A 4 -10.95 -3.35 15.67
C LEU A 4 -11.27 -2.95 14.22
N SER A 5 -12.55 -2.86 13.89
CA SER A 5 -12.98 -2.36 12.58
C SER A 5 -13.05 -0.83 12.61
N VAL A 6 -12.76 -0.21 11.46
CA VAL A 6 -12.86 1.24 11.28
C VAL A 6 -14.29 1.74 11.56
N GLN A 7 -15.31 0.94 11.26
CA GLN A 7 -16.72 1.29 11.47
C GLN A 7 -17.12 1.38 12.96
N ASP A 8 -16.31 0.82 13.86
CA ASP A 8 -16.55 0.82 15.31
C ASP A 8 -15.82 1.98 16.02
N ILE A 9 -15.22 2.88 15.25
CA ILE A 9 -14.46 4.04 15.73
C ILE A 9 -15.19 5.32 15.33
N HIS A 10 -15.37 6.20 16.31
CA HIS A 10 -16.11 7.44 16.21
C HIS A 10 -15.17 8.62 16.54
N PRO A 11 -14.53 9.23 15.52
CA PRO A 11 -13.63 10.37 15.71
C PRO A 11 -14.40 11.68 15.95
N GLY A 12 -13.81 12.61 16.70
CA GLY A 12 -14.32 13.98 16.80
C GLY A 12 -15.61 14.15 17.62
N GLU A 13 -15.91 13.21 18.51
CA GLU A 13 -17.09 13.24 19.37
C GLU A 13 -16.93 14.24 20.52
N LYS A 14 -18.05 14.57 21.18
CA LYS A 14 -18.09 15.52 22.30
C LYS A 14 -18.92 14.97 23.44
N ALA A 15 -18.44 15.13 24.67
CA ALA A 15 -19.20 14.84 25.88
C ALA A 15 -18.85 15.88 26.95
N GLY A 16 -19.86 16.37 27.66
CA GLY A 16 -19.69 17.36 28.73
C GLY A 16 -19.10 16.77 30.01
N ASP A 17 -19.31 15.48 30.24
CA ASP A 17 -18.73 14.75 31.36
C ASP A 17 -18.53 13.26 31.05
N LYS A 18 -17.91 12.54 32.00
CA LYS A 18 -17.63 11.11 31.85
C LYS A 18 -18.90 10.26 31.76
N GLU A 19 -20.00 10.67 32.39
CA GLU A 19 -21.25 9.91 32.37
C GLU A 19 -21.87 9.99 30.97
N GLU A 20 -21.90 11.18 30.37
CA GLU A 20 -22.33 11.37 28.99
C GLU A 20 -21.49 10.55 28.01
N ALA A 21 -20.16 10.59 28.14
CA ALA A 21 -19.26 9.78 27.32
C ALA A 21 -19.55 8.27 27.46
N ILE A 22 -19.75 7.76 28.68
CA ILE A 22 -20.12 6.36 28.93
C ILE A 22 -21.46 6.02 28.27
N ARG A 23 -22.45 6.92 28.32
CA ARG A 23 -23.75 6.71 27.68
C ARG A 23 -23.66 6.67 26.16
N GLN A 24 -22.84 7.52 25.54
CA GLN A 24 -22.59 7.48 24.09
C GLN A 24 -21.97 6.15 23.65
N VAL A 25 -20.92 5.73 24.36
CA VAL A 25 -20.25 4.45 24.12
C VAL A 25 -21.21 3.26 24.30
N ALA A 26 -22.01 3.28 25.36
CA ALA A 26 -23.00 2.23 25.61
C ALA A 26 -24.08 2.19 24.51
N ALA A 27 -24.56 3.35 24.06
CA ALA A 27 -25.55 3.43 22.97
C ALA A 27 -25.00 2.85 21.66
N ALA A 28 -23.73 3.11 21.33
CA ALA A 28 -23.08 2.51 20.17
C ALA A 28 -22.96 0.98 20.29
N LEU A 29 -22.63 0.46 21.48
CA LEU A 29 -22.62 -1.00 21.73
C LEU A 29 -24.00 -1.63 21.56
N VAL A 30 -25.07 -0.93 21.98
CA VAL A 30 -26.45 -1.37 21.75
C VAL A 30 -26.79 -1.36 20.26
N GLN A 31 -26.47 -0.27 19.56
CA GLN A 31 -26.74 -0.12 18.13
C GLN A 31 -26.00 -1.15 17.27
N ALA A 32 -24.76 -1.46 17.63
CA ALA A 32 -23.97 -2.52 17.01
C ALA A 32 -24.49 -3.93 17.37
N GLY A 33 -25.45 -4.04 18.30
CA GLY A 33 -26.06 -5.30 18.75
C GLY A 33 -25.16 -6.10 19.68
N ASN A 34 -24.17 -5.47 20.33
CA ASN A 34 -23.27 -6.13 21.26
C ASN A 34 -23.91 -6.39 22.61
N VAL A 35 -24.78 -5.49 23.06
CA VAL A 35 -25.37 -5.53 24.40
C VAL A 35 -26.84 -5.11 24.37
N ALA A 36 -27.60 -5.49 25.40
CA ALA A 36 -28.95 -5.00 25.63
C ALA A 36 -28.96 -3.55 26.16
N GLU A 37 -30.08 -2.84 25.99
CA GLU A 37 -30.25 -1.42 26.41
C GLU A 37 -29.87 -1.15 27.87
N GLY A 38 -30.07 -2.14 28.76
CA GLY A 38 -29.75 -2.02 30.18
C GLY A 38 -28.26 -1.97 30.53
N TYR A 39 -27.37 -2.34 29.60
CA TYR A 39 -25.94 -2.53 29.88
C TYR A 39 -25.23 -1.26 30.32
N VAL A 40 -25.74 -0.09 29.89
CA VAL A 40 -25.26 1.23 30.33
C VAL A 40 -25.26 1.37 31.86
N ASN A 41 -26.24 0.79 32.55
CA ASN A 41 -26.31 0.85 34.01
C ASN A 41 -25.14 0.08 34.65
N GLY A 42 -24.76 -1.04 34.05
CA GLY A 42 -23.57 -1.80 34.45
C GLY A 42 -22.28 -0.99 34.25
N MET A 43 -22.15 -0.32 33.10
CA MET A 43 -20.97 0.53 32.83
C MET A 43 -20.84 1.69 33.81
N LEU A 44 -21.95 2.36 34.13
CA LEU A 44 -21.98 3.44 35.11
C LEU A 44 -21.69 2.94 36.54
N ALA A 45 -22.27 1.80 36.93
CA ALA A 45 -21.99 1.19 38.23
C ALA A 45 -20.51 0.78 38.37
N ARG A 46 -19.91 0.24 37.30
CA ARG A 46 -18.49 -0.13 37.26
C ARG A 46 -17.58 1.08 37.44
N GLU A 47 -17.90 2.19 36.79
CA GLU A 47 -17.17 3.44 36.90
C GLU A 47 -17.27 4.07 38.31
N GLN A 48 -18.40 3.88 39.01
CA GLN A 48 -18.55 4.35 40.40
C GLN A 48 -17.70 3.56 41.41
N GLN A 49 -17.40 2.29 41.13
CA GLN A 49 -16.55 1.48 42.03
C GLN A 49 -15.10 1.95 42.00
N THR A 50 -14.56 2.18 40.80
CA THR A 50 -13.20 2.67 40.57
C THR A 50 -13.14 3.22 39.14
N SER A 51 -12.42 4.33 38.95
CA SER A 51 -12.22 4.93 37.63
C SER A 51 -11.72 3.89 36.62
N THR A 52 -12.29 3.92 35.43
CA THR A 52 -11.85 3.10 34.29
C THR A 52 -10.78 3.78 33.44
N PHE A 53 -10.24 4.91 33.91
CA PHE A 53 -9.07 5.55 33.31
C PHE A 53 -7.82 4.67 33.48
N LEU A 54 -7.02 4.52 32.42
CA LEU A 54 -5.85 3.66 32.42
C LEU A 54 -4.51 4.39 32.33
N GLY A 55 -4.50 5.61 31.80
CA GLY A 55 -3.27 6.35 31.47
C GLY A 55 -3.31 6.91 30.05
N ASN A 56 -2.41 7.86 29.78
CA ASN A 56 -2.16 8.42 28.44
C ASN A 56 -3.42 8.85 27.67
N GLY A 57 -4.41 9.39 28.38
CA GLY A 57 -5.65 9.86 27.78
C GLY A 57 -6.66 8.78 27.42
N ILE A 58 -6.52 7.55 27.93
CA ILE A 58 -7.42 6.42 27.60
C ILE A 58 -8.25 6.00 28.80
N ALA A 59 -9.55 5.83 28.57
CA ALA A 59 -10.49 5.18 29.48
C ALA A 59 -11.11 3.93 28.83
N ILE A 60 -11.41 2.91 29.64
CA ILE A 60 -12.03 1.66 29.17
C ILE A 60 -13.31 1.35 29.96
N PRO A 61 -14.41 2.06 29.67
CA PRO A 61 -15.68 1.79 30.33
C PRO A 61 -16.23 0.42 29.90
N HIS A 62 -16.67 -0.38 30.88
CA HIS A 62 -17.20 -1.74 30.70
C HIS A 62 -18.19 -2.08 31.80
N GLY A 63 -19.07 -3.07 31.58
CA GLY A 63 -20.09 -3.48 32.55
C GLY A 63 -19.52 -4.20 33.77
N THR A 64 -20.35 -4.38 34.80
CA THR A 64 -20.05 -5.22 35.96
C THR A 64 -20.33 -6.70 35.66
N THR A 65 -19.88 -7.59 36.55
CA THR A 65 -20.20 -9.02 36.50
C THR A 65 -21.71 -9.30 36.48
N ASP A 66 -22.50 -8.44 37.11
CA ASP A 66 -23.96 -8.59 37.27
C ASP A 66 -24.73 -8.24 35.99
N THR A 67 -24.04 -7.64 35.00
CA THR A 67 -24.61 -7.27 33.69
C THR A 67 -24.09 -8.15 32.55
N ARG A 68 -23.39 -9.25 32.87
CA ARG A 68 -22.82 -10.16 31.85
C ARG A 68 -23.87 -10.86 31.00
N ASP A 69 -25.04 -11.15 31.57
CA ASP A 69 -26.20 -11.71 30.87
C ASP A 69 -26.77 -10.76 29.80
N GLN A 70 -26.44 -9.47 29.88
CA GLN A 70 -26.84 -8.44 28.92
C GLN A 70 -25.88 -8.32 27.73
N VAL A 71 -24.76 -9.05 27.73
CA VAL A 71 -23.82 -9.13 26.60
C VAL A 71 -24.32 -10.17 25.60
N LEU A 72 -24.73 -9.72 24.42
CA LEU A 72 -25.25 -10.56 23.33
C LEU A 72 -24.12 -11.12 22.46
N LYS A 73 -23.11 -10.29 22.19
CA LYS A 73 -21.88 -10.67 21.47
C LYS A 73 -20.72 -9.79 21.90
N THR A 74 -19.52 -10.36 21.95
CA THR A 74 -18.31 -9.59 22.20
C THR A 74 -18.14 -8.50 21.16
N GLY A 75 -17.75 -7.31 21.59
CA GLY A 75 -17.34 -6.24 20.70
C GLY A 75 -16.94 -4.98 21.45
N VAL A 76 -16.49 -4.01 20.67
CA VAL A 76 -15.92 -2.78 21.17
C VAL A 76 -16.43 -1.61 20.35
N GLN A 77 -16.53 -0.45 20.99
CA GLN A 77 -16.77 0.83 20.34
C GLN A 77 -15.77 1.84 20.88
N VAL A 78 -15.11 2.58 19.99
CA VAL A 78 -14.06 3.54 20.33
C VAL A 78 -14.56 4.94 20.03
N PHE A 79 -14.53 5.81 21.02
CA PHE A 79 -14.91 7.21 20.89
C PHE A 79 -13.71 8.09 21.17
N GLN A 80 -13.42 9.03 20.28
CA GLN A 80 -12.41 10.05 20.50
C GLN A 80 -13.09 11.38 20.85
N PHE A 81 -12.59 12.03 21.89
CA PHE A 81 -13.00 13.34 22.37
C PHE A 81 -11.82 14.32 22.28
N PRO A 82 -11.64 15.07 21.16
CA PRO A 82 -10.47 15.95 20.98
C PRO A 82 -10.34 17.05 22.04
N GLU A 83 -11.47 17.53 22.57
CA GLU A 83 -11.52 18.53 23.65
C GLU A 83 -11.18 17.92 25.02
N GLY A 84 -11.18 16.58 25.13
CA GLY A 84 -10.94 15.83 26.34
C GLY A 84 -12.15 15.79 27.28
N VAL A 85 -12.31 14.67 27.98
CA VAL A 85 -13.34 14.47 29.01
C VAL A 85 -12.67 14.22 30.35
N THR A 86 -13.01 14.99 31.38
CA THR A 86 -12.48 14.76 32.73
C THR A 86 -12.97 13.42 33.28
N TRP A 87 -12.03 12.51 33.59
CA TRP A 87 -12.28 11.12 33.96
C TRP A 87 -11.91 10.79 35.41
N GLY A 88 -12.19 11.72 36.33
CA GLY A 88 -11.85 11.61 37.75
C GLY A 88 -10.43 12.08 38.09
N ASP A 89 -10.20 12.49 39.34
CA ASP A 89 -8.88 12.84 39.90
C ASP A 89 -7.99 13.77 39.06
N GLY A 90 -8.61 14.68 38.29
CA GLY A 90 -7.92 15.61 37.38
C GLY A 90 -7.38 14.97 36.10
N GLN A 91 -7.66 13.70 35.86
CA GLN A 91 -7.29 12.98 34.65
C GLN A 91 -8.25 13.33 33.50
N VAL A 92 -7.72 13.36 32.28
CA VAL A 92 -8.49 13.68 31.07
C VAL A 92 -8.36 12.51 30.10
N ALA A 93 -9.49 11.97 29.66
CA ALA A 93 -9.54 10.98 28.59
C ALA A 93 -9.83 11.67 27.25
N TYR A 94 -8.99 11.41 26.25
CA TYR A 94 -9.21 11.77 24.85
C TYR A 94 -9.81 10.60 24.07
N VAL A 95 -9.71 9.36 24.57
CA VAL A 95 -10.30 8.18 23.95
C VAL A 95 -10.99 7.34 25.01
N ALA A 96 -12.25 6.95 24.75
CA ALA A 96 -12.98 5.97 25.54
C ALA A 96 -13.21 4.70 24.69
N ILE A 97 -12.81 3.55 25.23
CA ILE A 97 -12.92 2.25 24.58
C ILE A 97 -13.96 1.41 25.32
N GLY A 98 -15.18 1.40 24.82
CA GLY A 98 -16.27 0.61 25.38
C GLY A 98 -16.09 -0.86 25.10
N ILE A 99 -16.19 -1.71 26.12
CA ILE A 99 -16.08 -3.16 25.94
C ILE A 99 -17.37 -3.86 26.35
N ALA A 100 -17.91 -4.64 25.41
CA ALA A 100 -18.89 -5.68 25.66
C ALA A 100 -18.17 -7.03 25.68
N ALA A 101 -18.06 -7.64 26.85
CA ALA A 101 -17.43 -8.96 27.00
C ALA A 101 -18.10 -9.74 28.14
N SER A 102 -18.45 -11.00 27.88
CA SER A 102 -19.04 -11.90 28.89
C SER A 102 -17.98 -12.58 29.78
N SER A 103 -16.70 -12.41 29.47
CA SER A 103 -15.55 -13.02 30.16
C SER A 103 -14.39 -12.02 30.34
N ASP A 104 -13.22 -12.50 30.75
CA ASP A 104 -12.01 -11.68 30.96
C ASP A 104 -11.33 -11.23 29.64
N GLU A 105 -12.07 -11.21 28.53
CA GLU A 105 -11.59 -10.77 27.21
C GLU A 105 -11.08 -9.31 27.20
N HIS A 106 -11.57 -8.47 28.11
CA HIS A 106 -11.05 -7.11 28.30
C HIS A 106 -9.56 -7.09 28.68
N LEU A 107 -9.04 -8.13 29.34
CA LEU A 107 -7.60 -8.26 29.63
C LEU A 107 -6.77 -8.50 28.36
N GLY A 108 -7.36 -9.13 27.34
CA GLY A 108 -6.74 -9.29 26.03
C GLY A 108 -6.51 -7.94 25.35
N LEU A 109 -7.48 -7.04 25.44
CA LEU A 109 -7.37 -5.68 24.91
C LEU A 109 -6.34 -4.85 25.68
N LEU A 110 -6.32 -4.95 27.01
CA LEU A 110 -5.30 -4.30 27.83
C LEU A 110 -3.87 -4.67 27.39
N ARG A 111 -3.64 -5.95 27.09
CA ARG A 111 -2.34 -6.43 26.57
C ARG A 111 -1.96 -5.85 25.22
N GLN A 112 -2.93 -5.54 24.37
CA GLN A 112 -2.65 -4.91 23.07
C GLN A 112 -2.36 -3.41 23.23
N LEU A 113 -3.03 -2.78 24.19
CA LEU A 113 -2.87 -1.36 24.48
C LEU A 113 -1.63 -1.03 25.35
N THR A 114 -0.87 -2.02 25.83
CA THR A 114 0.30 -1.74 26.70
C THR A 114 1.36 -0.86 26.04
N HIS A 115 1.53 -0.94 24.72
CA HIS A 115 2.44 -0.05 23.99
C HIS A 115 1.93 1.40 24.06
N VAL A 116 0.64 1.60 23.80
CA VAL A 116 -0.01 2.92 23.78
C VAL A 116 0.05 3.56 25.18
N LEU A 117 -0.18 2.76 26.22
CA LEU A 117 -0.13 3.20 27.63
C LEU A 117 1.28 3.49 28.14
N SER A 118 2.32 3.10 27.41
CA SER A 118 3.72 3.32 27.81
C SER A 118 4.38 4.51 27.09
N ASP A 119 3.71 5.12 26.12
CA ASP A 119 4.26 6.16 25.25
C ASP A 119 3.43 7.45 25.33
N ASP A 120 3.98 8.47 26.01
CA ASP A 120 3.35 9.78 26.20
C ASP A 120 3.08 10.51 24.87
N SER A 121 3.85 10.21 23.81
CA SER A 121 3.66 10.83 22.50
C SER A 121 2.37 10.36 21.81
N VAL A 122 1.91 9.14 22.14
CA VAL A 122 0.68 8.59 21.56
C VAL A 122 -0.55 9.31 22.10
N ALA A 123 -0.53 9.81 23.33
CA ALA A 123 -1.67 10.56 23.89
C ALA A 123 -1.98 11.84 23.08
N GLU A 124 -0.95 12.59 22.70
CA GLU A 124 -1.11 13.79 21.85
C GLU A 124 -1.53 13.42 20.41
N GLN A 125 -1.07 12.27 19.90
CA GLN A 125 -1.51 11.76 18.60
C GLN A 125 -2.99 11.31 18.63
N LEU A 126 -3.43 10.62 19.68
CA LEU A 126 -4.83 10.23 19.87
C LEU A 126 -5.74 11.44 19.98
N LYS A 127 -5.27 12.54 20.56
CA LYS A 127 -6.01 13.81 20.64
C LYS A 127 -6.13 14.51 19.29
N SER A 128 -5.08 14.47 18.48
CA SER A 128 -4.99 15.21 17.21
C SER A 128 -5.43 14.43 15.97
N ALA A 129 -5.59 13.10 16.09
CA ALA A 129 -6.11 12.26 15.02
C ALA A 129 -7.49 12.76 14.54
N THR A 130 -7.75 12.66 13.25
CA THR A 130 -8.98 13.20 12.63
C THR A 130 -9.81 12.14 11.93
N THR A 131 -9.25 10.94 11.73
CA THR A 131 -9.90 9.83 11.03
C THR A 131 -9.96 8.57 11.88
N ALA A 132 -10.91 7.70 11.55
CA ALA A 132 -11.07 6.41 12.21
C ALA A 132 -9.88 5.48 11.93
N GLU A 133 -9.30 5.56 10.73
CA GLU A 133 -8.11 4.83 10.31
C GLU A 133 -6.87 5.23 11.12
N GLU A 134 -6.65 6.53 11.33
CA GLU A 134 -5.57 7.05 12.18
C GLU A 134 -5.69 6.55 13.61
N LEU A 135 -6.88 6.68 14.20
CA LEU A 135 -7.14 6.19 15.56
C LEU A 135 -6.95 4.67 15.67
N ARG A 136 -7.41 3.91 14.67
CA ARG A 136 -7.18 2.46 14.60
C ARG A 136 -5.69 2.16 14.60
N ALA A 137 -4.92 2.84 13.75
CA ALA A 137 -3.50 2.58 13.59
C ALA A 137 -2.74 2.85 14.90
N LEU A 138 -3.01 3.99 15.54
CA LEU A 138 -2.44 4.37 16.84
C LEU A 138 -2.77 3.34 17.93
N LEU A 139 -4.03 2.92 18.04
CA LEU A 139 -4.47 1.96 19.06
C LEU A 139 -3.92 0.55 18.83
N MET A 140 -3.69 0.17 17.57
CA MET A 140 -3.16 -1.13 17.18
C MET A 140 -1.63 -1.17 17.15
N GLY A 141 -0.95 -0.04 17.35
CA GLY A 141 0.50 0.09 17.20
C GLY A 141 0.99 -0.09 15.77
N GLU A 142 0.09 0.08 14.80
CA GLU A 142 0.43 0.19 13.39
C GLU A 142 1.03 1.60 13.23
N LYS A 143 2.36 1.73 13.24
CA LYS A 143 3.00 3.00 12.85
C LYS A 143 2.38 3.43 11.52
N GLN A 144 2.03 4.72 11.38
CA GLN A 144 1.76 5.32 10.07
C GLN A 144 3.06 5.24 9.25
N SER A 145 3.32 4.06 8.70
CA SER A 145 4.38 3.83 7.76
C SER A 145 4.07 4.67 6.53
N GLU A 146 4.87 5.70 6.28
CA GLU A 146 4.87 6.35 4.97
C GLU A 146 4.98 5.26 3.91
N GLN A 147 4.18 5.35 2.84
CA GLN A 147 4.22 4.37 1.76
C GLN A 147 5.66 4.19 1.27
N LEU A 148 6.06 2.94 1.01
CA LEU A 148 7.34 2.58 0.42
C LEU A 148 7.66 3.51 -0.75
N LYS A 149 8.81 4.21 -0.69
CA LYS A 149 9.28 5.05 -1.79
C LYS A 149 9.98 4.17 -2.83
N LEU A 150 9.23 3.80 -3.86
CA LEU A 150 9.72 3.12 -5.06
C LEU A 150 8.90 3.59 -6.27
N ASP A 151 9.42 4.59 -6.98
CA ASP A 151 8.81 5.17 -8.17
C ASP A 151 9.88 5.53 -9.22
N ASN A 152 9.50 6.20 -10.30
CA ASN A 152 10.41 6.50 -11.43
C ASN A 152 11.63 7.32 -11.01
N GLU A 153 11.53 8.15 -9.98
CA GLU A 153 12.66 8.95 -9.49
C GLU A 153 13.72 8.08 -8.81
N MET A 154 13.32 6.91 -8.34
CA MET A 154 14.19 5.92 -7.70
C MET A 154 14.91 5.01 -8.71
N LEU A 155 14.63 5.16 -10.01
CA LEU A 155 15.22 4.34 -11.06
C LEU A 155 16.27 5.11 -11.86
N THR A 156 17.44 4.51 -12.03
CA THR A 156 18.52 5.03 -12.89
C THR A 156 18.98 3.93 -13.85
N LEU A 157 18.38 3.89 -15.03
CA LEU A 157 18.53 2.77 -15.96
C LEU A 157 19.46 3.09 -17.13
N ASP A 158 20.08 2.04 -17.65
CA ASP A 158 20.89 2.01 -18.87
C ASP A 158 22.01 3.05 -18.89
N ILE A 159 22.70 3.18 -17.75
CA ILE A 159 23.81 4.12 -17.56
C ILE A 159 25.16 3.52 -17.95
N VAL A 160 26.12 4.39 -18.27
CA VAL A 160 27.51 3.98 -18.45
C VAL A 160 28.13 3.73 -17.07
N ALA A 161 28.29 2.46 -16.70
CA ALA A 161 28.97 2.02 -15.48
C ALA A 161 29.79 0.76 -15.75
N SER A 162 30.91 0.64 -15.06
CA SER A 162 31.86 -0.46 -15.19
C SER A 162 32.22 -1.12 -13.85
N ASP A 163 31.63 -0.66 -12.74
CA ASP A 163 31.86 -1.17 -11.40
C ASP A 163 30.62 -0.98 -10.51
N LEU A 164 30.56 -1.75 -9.42
CA LEU A 164 29.48 -1.64 -8.44
C LEU A 164 29.49 -0.32 -7.70
N LEU A 165 30.67 0.26 -7.47
CA LEU A 165 30.82 1.52 -6.74
C LEU A 165 30.01 2.65 -7.39
N THR A 166 30.02 2.72 -8.73
CA THR A 166 29.22 3.67 -9.51
C THR A 166 27.72 3.47 -9.27
N LEU A 167 27.26 2.21 -9.29
CA LEU A 167 25.85 1.87 -9.05
C LEU A 167 25.44 2.16 -7.60
N GLN A 168 26.29 1.84 -6.62
CA GLN A 168 26.10 2.11 -5.19
C GLN A 168 25.97 3.61 -4.95
N ALA A 169 26.88 4.42 -5.51
CA ALA A 169 26.87 5.87 -5.36
C ALA A 169 25.58 6.50 -5.92
N LEU A 170 25.10 6.03 -7.07
CA LEU A 170 23.85 6.52 -7.67
C LEU A 170 22.63 6.17 -6.83
N ASN A 171 22.53 4.91 -6.40
CA ASN A 171 21.42 4.48 -5.56
C ASN A 171 21.41 5.20 -4.21
N ALA A 172 22.57 5.32 -3.55
CA ALA A 172 22.70 6.03 -2.28
C ALA A 172 22.34 7.53 -2.42
N ALA A 173 22.70 8.16 -3.55
CA ALA A 173 22.29 9.52 -3.86
C ALA A 173 20.77 9.65 -3.99
N ARG A 174 20.11 8.74 -4.73
CA ARG A 174 18.63 8.73 -4.87
C ARG A 174 17.92 8.54 -3.53
N LEU A 175 18.38 7.59 -2.72
CA LEU A 175 17.82 7.37 -1.39
C LEU A 175 17.96 8.61 -0.50
N LYS A 176 19.10 9.30 -0.57
CA LYS A 176 19.34 10.52 0.20
C LYS A 176 18.49 11.70 -0.30
N GLU A 177 18.39 11.90 -1.62
CA GLU A 177 17.53 12.92 -2.23
C GLU A 177 16.05 12.72 -1.87
N ALA A 178 15.60 11.47 -1.78
CA ALA A 178 14.26 11.12 -1.34
C ALA A 178 14.03 11.28 0.18
N GLY A 179 15.04 11.69 0.95
CA GLY A 179 14.97 11.80 2.41
C GLY A 179 14.85 10.46 3.12
N ALA A 180 15.14 9.34 2.44
CA ALA A 180 14.95 8.01 2.98
C ALA A 180 16.13 7.54 3.86
N VAL A 181 17.29 8.16 3.70
CA VAL A 181 18.52 7.77 4.39
C VAL A 181 19.38 8.96 4.81
N ASP A 182 20.20 8.77 5.83
CA ASP A 182 21.15 9.78 6.31
C ASP A 182 22.59 9.58 5.76
N ALA A 183 23.55 10.37 6.25
CA ALA A 183 24.95 10.25 5.84
C ALA A 183 25.63 8.94 6.28
N THR A 184 25.14 8.32 7.36
CA THR A 184 25.64 7.05 7.89
C THR A 184 25.32 5.93 6.91
N PHE A 185 24.07 5.85 6.43
CA PHE A 185 23.67 4.89 5.41
C PHE A 185 24.53 5.03 4.16
N VAL A 186 24.69 6.26 3.64
CA VAL A 186 25.48 6.50 2.41
C VAL A 186 26.92 6.01 2.58
N THR A 187 27.51 6.26 3.75
CA THR A 187 28.88 5.82 4.04
C THR A 187 28.99 4.30 4.08
N LYS A 188 28.02 3.63 4.71
CA LYS A 188 27.97 2.16 4.79
C LYS A 188 27.74 1.52 3.43
N ALA A 189 26.70 1.97 2.72
CA ALA A 189 26.32 1.46 1.41
C ALA A 189 27.42 1.61 0.35
N ILE A 190 28.34 2.56 0.48
CA ILE A 190 29.50 2.72 -0.42
C ILE A 190 30.66 1.80 -0.06
N ASN A 191 30.88 1.56 1.24
CA ASN A 191 32.06 0.81 1.71
C ASN A 191 31.80 -0.70 1.83
N GLU A 192 30.55 -1.12 1.93
CA GLU A 192 30.16 -2.52 2.03
C GLU A 192 30.00 -3.14 0.64
N GLN A 193 30.41 -4.40 0.49
CA GLN A 193 30.30 -5.11 -0.78
C GLN A 193 28.84 -5.56 -0.97
N PRO A 194 28.20 -5.24 -2.11
CA PRO A 194 26.85 -5.72 -2.39
C PRO A 194 26.79 -7.25 -2.43
N LEU A 195 25.66 -7.80 -2.03
CA LEU A 195 25.36 -9.22 -2.13
C LEU A 195 25.01 -9.59 -3.57
N ASN A 196 25.73 -10.56 -4.14
CA ASN A 196 25.38 -11.14 -5.44
C ASN A 196 24.15 -12.04 -5.28
N LEU A 197 23.05 -11.72 -5.97
CA LEU A 197 21.84 -12.55 -5.99
C LEU A 197 21.83 -13.54 -7.17
N GLY A 198 22.82 -13.46 -8.07
CA GLY A 198 22.92 -14.23 -9.31
C GLY A 198 22.26 -13.52 -10.49
N GLN A 199 22.48 -14.08 -11.69
CA GLN A 199 21.88 -13.61 -12.95
C GLN A 199 22.09 -12.11 -13.24
N GLY A 200 23.21 -11.54 -12.79
CA GLY A 200 23.53 -10.13 -13.02
C GLY A 200 22.89 -9.14 -12.04
N ILE A 201 22.14 -9.61 -11.03
CA ILE A 201 21.47 -8.76 -10.04
C ILE A 201 22.19 -8.80 -8.70
N TRP A 202 22.42 -7.62 -8.14
CA TRP A 202 23.08 -7.42 -6.85
C TRP A 202 22.18 -6.62 -5.91
N LEU A 203 22.37 -6.84 -4.61
CA LEU A 203 21.62 -6.19 -3.54
C LEU A 203 22.59 -5.44 -2.61
N SER A 204 22.25 -4.22 -2.24
CA SER A 204 22.96 -3.44 -1.23
C SER A 204 21.97 -2.89 -0.22
N ASP A 205 22.35 -2.89 1.05
CA ASP A 205 21.58 -2.33 2.14
C ASP A 205 22.52 -1.76 3.21
N SER A 206 21.94 -1.28 4.31
CA SER A 206 22.67 -0.91 5.51
C SER A 206 21.76 -1.11 6.72
N ALA A 207 22.30 -1.65 7.80
CA ALA A 207 21.59 -1.77 9.08
C ALA A 207 21.38 -0.41 9.78
N GLU A 208 22.12 0.62 9.37
CA GLU A 208 22.15 1.93 10.00
C GLU A 208 21.77 3.04 9.00
N GLY A 209 21.19 4.13 9.52
CA GLY A 209 20.91 5.34 8.75
C GLY A 209 19.63 5.30 7.90
N ASN A 210 18.74 4.33 8.14
CA ASN A 210 17.42 4.25 7.51
C ASN A 210 16.45 5.21 8.20
N LEU A 211 15.86 6.14 7.45
CA LEU A 211 14.87 7.12 7.94
C LEU A 211 13.46 6.81 7.45
N ARG A 212 13.35 6.22 6.25
CA ARG A 212 12.10 5.79 5.61
C ARG A 212 12.37 4.55 4.75
N SER A 213 11.37 3.68 4.64
CA SER A 213 11.43 2.55 3.71
C SER A 213 11.42 3.04 2.26
N ALA A 214 12.47 2.69 1.52
CA ALA A 214 12.66 3.08 0.13
C ALA A 214 13.54 2.06 -0.61
N ILE A 215 13.38 1.99 -1.93
CA ILE A 215 14.22 1.16 -2.79
C ILE A 215 14.69 2.01 -3.97
N ALA A 216 16.00 2.03 -4.20
CA ALA A 216 16.61 2.59 -5.41
C ALA A 216 17.13 1.46 -6.31
N VAL A 217 16.99 1.61 -7.63
CA VAL A 217 17.51 0.63 -8.58
C VAL A 217 18.35 1.34 -9.63
N SER A 218 19.54 0.82 -9.87
CA SER A 218 20.39 1.23 -10.99
C SER A 218 20.71 0.05 -11.89
N ARG A 219 20.75 0.30 -13.20
CA ARG A 219 21.08 -0.69 -14.22
C ARG A 219 22.12 -0.14 -15.18
N ALA A 220 23.20 -0.87 -15.39
CA ALA A 220 24.22 -0.53 -16.37
C ALA A 220 23.73 -0.84 -17.80
N ALA A 221 24.11 0.01 -18.76
CA ALA A 221 23.83 -0.18 -20.18
C ALA A 221 24.48 -1.46 -20.73
N ASN A 222 25.63 -1.83 -20.17
CA ASN A 222 26.33 -3.08 -20.48
C ASN A 222 26.70 -3.77 -19.17
N ALA A 223 26.46 -5.07 -19.09
CA ALA A 223 26.91 -5.88 -17.97
C ALA A 223 28.44 -5.89 -17.89
N PHE A 224 28.97 -5.94 -16.67
CA PHE A 224 30.41 -5.97 -16.41
C PHE A 224 30.76 -7.07 -15.40
N ALA A 225 32.04 -7.41 -15.29
CA ALA A 225 32.52 -8.45 -14.40
C ALA A 225 32.91 -7.87 -13.03
N VAL A 226 32.52 -8.55 -11.95
CA VAL A 226 32.89 -8.27 -10.57
C VAL A 226 33.34 -9.57 -9.95
N ASP A 227 34.64 -9.71 -9.64
CA ASP A 227 35.21 -10.91 -9.01
C ASP A 227 34.86 -12.24 -9.71
N GLY A 228 34.72 -12.21 -11.04
CA GLY A 228 34.36 -13.38 -11.86
C GLY A 228 32.85 -13.59 -12.06
N GLU A 229 32.03 -12.80 -11.38
CA GLU A 229 30.57 -12.80 -11.50
C GLU A 229 30.09 -11.67 -12.42
N THR A 230 28.89 -11.82 -12.97
CA THR A 230 28.27 -10.77 -13.80
C THR A 230 27.51 -9.78 -12.93
N ALA A 231 27.66 -8.49 -13.21
CA ALA A 231 26.87 -7.42 -12.63
C ALA A 231 26.24 -6.58 -13.74
N ALA A 232 24.93 -6.34 -13.64
CA ALA A 232 24.15 -5.56 -14.59
C ALA A 232 23.17 -4.63 -13.87
N MET A 233 22.61 -5.04 -12.74
CA MET A 233 21.66 -4.26 -11.95
C MET A 233 22.02 -4.31 -10.46
N LEU A 234 21.88 -3.17 -9.78
CA LEU A 234 21.99 -3.06 -8.33
C LEU A 234 20.67 -2.53 -7.76
N VAL A 235 20.11 -3.28 -6.81
CA VAL A 235 18.98 -2.86 -5.97
C VAL A 235 19.55 -2.42 -4.62
N SER A 236 19.27 -1.19 -4.20
CA SER A 236 19.64 -0.70 -2.87
C SER A 236 18.41 -0.45 -2.02
N VAL A 237 18.41 -0.95 -0.79
CA VAL A 237 17.24 -0.95 0.09
C VAL A 237 17.53 -0.16 1.35
N ALA A 238 16.64 0.79 1.66
CA ALA A 238 16.53 1.38 2.98
C ALA A 238 15.35 0.72 3.71
N MET A 239 15.63 0.09 4.85
CA MET A 239 14.64 -0.66 5.66
C MET A 239 14.34 0.11 6.95
N ASN A 240 13.18 0.76 7.01
CA ASN A 240 12.65 1.37 8.23
C ASN A 240 11.47 0.58 8.83
N ASP A 241 10.81 -0.22 7.99
CA ASP A 241 9.76 -1.19 8.32
C ASP A 241 9.79 -2.35 7.30
N ASP A 242 8.82 -3.26 7.39
CA ASP A 242 8.78 -4.48 6.57
C ASP A 242 8.30 -4.27 5.12
N GLN A 243 7.89 -3.06 4.72
CA GLN A 243 7.36 -2.83 3.36
C GLN A 243 8.31 -3.27 2.21
N PRO A 244 9.64 -3.04 2.28
CA PRO A 244 10.56 -3.50 1.23
C PRO A 244 10.61 -5.01 1.06
N ILE A 245 10.21 -5.80 2.08
CA ILE A 245 10.24 -7.27 2.03
C ILE A 245 9.36 -7.80 0.88
N ALA A 246 8.21 -7.18 0.63
CA ALA A 246 7.32 -7.61 -0.47
C ALA A 246 8.01 -7.49 -1.84
N VAL A 247 8.78 -6.41 -2.05
CA VAL A 247 9.55 -6.20 -3.29
C VAL A 247 10.70 -7.20 -3.40
N LEU A 248 11.43 -7.42 -2.31
CA LEU A 248 12.53 -8.38 -2.27
C LEU A 248 12.05 -9.81 -2.52
N LYS A 249 10.88 -10.18 -2.00
CA LYS A 249 10.26 -11.48 -2.28
C LYS A 249 9.97 -11.64 -3.77
N ARG A 250 9.38 -10.65 -4.44
CA ARG A 250 9.12 -10.71 -5.89
C ARG A 250 10.40 -10.79 -6.71
N LEU A 251 11.42 -10.05 -6.30
CA LEU A 251 12.75 -10.15 -6.90
C LEU A 251 13.29 -11.58 -6.76
N ALA A 252 13.22 -12.16 -5.57
CA ALA A 252 13.65 -13.53 -5.32
C ALA A 252 12.84 -14.54 -6.15
N ASP A 253 11.52 -14.40 -6.24
CA ASP A 253 10.66 -15.27 -7.06
C ASP A 253 11.06 -15.23 -8.55
N LEU A 254 11.31 -14.03 -9.10
CA LEU A 254 11.82 -13.87 -10.48
C LEU A 254 13.18 -14.53 -10.68
N LEU A 255 14.08 -14.43 -9.70
CA LEU A 255 15.41 -15.06 -9.78
C LEU A 255 15.31 -16.59 -9.70
N LEU A 256 14.49 -17.12 -8.79
CA LEU A 256 14.26 -18.57 -8.67
C LEU A 256 13.68 -19.17 -9.96
N ASP A 257 12.83 -18.41 -10.65
CA ASP A 257 12.25 -18.78 -11.94
C ASP A 257 13.19 -18.56 -13.15
N ASN A 258 14.43 -18.12 -12.94
CA ASN A 258 15.39 -17.74 -14.00
C ASN A 258 14.88 -16.64 -14.96
N LYS A 259 14.15 -15.67 -14.42
CA LYS A 259 13.52 -14.56 -15.16
C LYS A 259 14.19 -13.20 -14.95
N ALA A 260 15.45 -13.16 -14.49
CA ALA A 260 16.20 -11.92 -14.30
C ALA A 260 16.22 -11.04 -15.57
N ASP A 261 16.27 -11.67 -16.74
CA ASP A 261 16.25 -11.00 -18.05
C ASP A 261 15.07 -10.03 -18.22
N ARG A 262 13.93 -10.29 -17.55
CA ARG A 262 12.77 -9.40 -17.56
C ARG A 262 13.07 -8.08 -16.86
N LEU A 263 13.80 -8.12 -15.74
CA LEU A 263 14.25 -6.94 -15.02
C LEU A 263 15.36 -6.23 -15.79
N LEU A 264 16.29 -6.99 -16.40
CA LEU A 264 17.44 -6.43 -17.11
C LEU A 264 17.06 -5.75 -18.44
N LYS A 265 15.93 -6.11 -19.05
CA LYS A 265 15.47 -5.55 -20.34
C LYS A 265 14.26 -4.61 -20.22
N ALA A 266 13.63 -4.55 -19.04
CA ALA A 266 12.43 -3.74 -18.82
C ALA A 266 12.68 -2.23 -18.98
N ASP A 267 11.70 -1.50 -19.51
CA ASP A 267 11.61 -0.06 -19.33
C ASP A 267 11.25 0.28 -17.87
N ALA A 268 11.38 1.56 -17.47
CA ALA A 268 11.13 1.99 -16.09
C ALA A 268 9.73 1.60 -15.58
N ALA A 269 8.70 1.76 -16.41
CA ALA A 269 7.33 1.42 -16.06
C ALA A 269 7.15 -0.09 -15.82
N THR A 270 7.71 -0.92 -16.70
CA THR A 270 7.65 -2.38 -16.59
C THR A 270 8.46 -2.86 -15.39
N LEU A 271 9.62 -2.26 -15.13
CA LEU A 271 10.45 -2.58 -13.97
C LEU A 271 9.73 -2.28 -12.65
N LEU A 272 9.12 -1.09 -12.54
CA LEU A 272 8.27 -0.77 -11.39
C LEU A 272 7.14 -1.78 -11.24
N ALA A 273 6.42 -2.10 -12.32
CA ALA A 273 5.31 -3.05 -12.26
C ALA A 273 5.77 -4.44 -11.76
N LEU A 274 6.88 -4.96 -12.28
CA LEU A 274 7.48 -6.23 -11.84
C LEU A 274 7.87 -6.23 -10.35
N LEU A 275 8.31 -5.10 -9.82
CA LEU A 275 8.75 -4.97 -8.43
C LEU A 275 7.60 -4.62 -7.46
N THR A 276 6.54 -3.95 -7.92
CA THR A 276 5.52 -3.32 -7.06
C THR A 276 4.10 -3.91 -7.17
N SER A 277 3.75 -4.58 -8.26
CA SER A 277 2.40 -5.13 -8.44
C SER A 277 2.31 -6.56 -7.89
N ASP A 278 1.25 -6.88 -7.15
CA ASP A 278 0.91 -8.27 -6.80
C ASP A 278 0.55 -9.09 -8.04
N ASP A 279 0.04 -8.40 -9.06
CA ASP A 279 -0.21 -8.91 -10.40
C ASP A 279 1.03 -8.75 -11.32
N ALA A 280 2.24 -8.69 -10.75
CA ALA A 280 3.47 -8.65 -11.53
C ALA A 280 3.42 -9.78 -12.57
N PRO A 281 3.52 -9.44 -13.87
CA PRO A 281 3.01 -10.28 -14.93
C PRO A 281 3.60 -11.68 -14.87
N THR A 282 2.78 -12.68 -14.57
CA THR A 282 3.08 -14.09 -14.83
C THR A 282 3.26 -14.28 -16.34
N ASP A 283 3.96 -15.34 -16.77
CA ASP A 283 4.60 -15.52 -18.09
C ASP A 283 3.77 -15.33 -19.38
N ASP A 284 2.52 -14.92 -19.30
CA ASP A 284 1.63 -14.73 -20.44
C ASP A 284 1.44 -13.27 -20.86
N VAL A 285 2.24 -12.32 -20.35
CA VAL A 285 2.07 -10.88 -20.69
C VAL A 285 2.96 -10.43 -21.83
N LEU A 286 2.36 -10.27 -23.00
CA LEU A 286 2.99 -9.73 -24.20
C LEU A 286 2.56 -8.28 -24.42
N SER A 287 3.40 -7.47 -25.05
CA SER A 287 3.02 -6.13 -25.48
C SER A 287 3.47 -5.81 -26.91
N ALA A 288 2.68 -4.98 -27.59
CA ALA A 288 2.98 -4.50 -28.93
C ALA A 288 2.50 -3.05 -29.12
N GLU A 289 3.20 -2.29 -29.95
CA GLU A 289 2.88 -0.90 -30.24
C GLU A 289 2.43 -0.71 -31.68
N PHE A 290 1.37 0.07 -31.87
CA PHE A 290 0.81 0.37 -33.19
C PHE A 290 0.50 1.86 -33.32
N VAL A 291 0.71 2.40 -34.52
CA VAL A 291 0.36 3.80 -34.87
C VAL A 291 -1.02 3.84 -35.49
N VAL A 292 -1.91 4.68 -34.96
CA VAL A 292 -3.26 4.87 -35.51
C VAL A 292 -3.19 5.74 -36.76
N ARG A 293 -3.75 5.24 -37.87
CA ARG A 293 -3.72 5.92 -39.18
C ARG A 293 -5.06 6.56 -39.57
N ASN A 294 -6.16 6.15 -38.94
CA ASN A 294 -7.50 6.69 -39.16
C ASN A 294 -7.53 8.22 -39.05
N GLU A 295 -8.10 8.91 -40.05
CA GLU A 295 -8.12 10.38 -40.14
C GLU A 295 -8.67 11.07 -38.89
N HIS A 296 -9.70 10.47 -38.26
CA HIS A 296 -10.35 10.99 -37.08
C HIS A 296 -9.96 10.27 -35.77
N GLY A 297 -8.93 9.41 -35.81
CA GLY A 297 -8.50 8.63 -34.65
C GLY A 297 -9.48 7.53 -34.23
N LEU A 298 -9.46 7.14 -32.95
CA LEU A 298 -10.36 6.09 -32.42
C LEU A 298 -11.68 6.65 -31.89
N HIS A 299 -12.56 7.06 -32.80
CA HIS A 299 -13.96 7.37 -32.47
C HIS A 299 -14.82 6.09 -32.46
N ALA A 300 -16.14 6.25 -32.33
CA ALA A 300 -17.08 5.14 -32.11
C ALA A 300 -16.96 3.98 -33.12
N ARG A 301 -16.72 4.25 -34.41
CA ARG A 301 -16.68 3.24 -35.48
C ARG A 301 -15.38 2.42 -35.48
N PRO A 302 -14.17 3.00 -35.65
CA PRO A 302 -12.92 2.25 -35.58
C PRO A 302 -12.69 1.68 -34.17
N GLY A 303 -13.15 2.38 -33.13
CA GLY A 303 -13.16 1.87 -31.75
C GLY A 303 -14.01 0.62 -31.58
N THR A 304 -15.21 0.55 -32.20
CA THR A 304 -16.05 -0.65 -32.15
C THR A 304 -15.37 -1.82 -32.84
N MET A 305 -14.71 -1.59 -33.98
CA MET A 305 -14.01 -2.64 -34.71
C MET A 305 -12.83 -3.20 -33.92
N LEU A 306 -12.02 -2.31 -33.32
CA LEU A 306 -10.93 -2.69 -32.45
C LEU A 306 -11.41 -3.52 -31.24
N VAL A 307 -12.47 -3.06 -30.57
CA VAL A 307 -13.06 -3.78 -29.42
C VAL A 307 -13.61 -5.14 -29.84
N ASN A 308 -14.25 -5.24 -31.00
CA ASN A 308 -14.77 -6.51 -31.51
C ASN A 308 -13.64 -7.49 -31.87
N THR A 309 -12.51 -7.02 -32.39
CA THR A 309 -11.30 -7.86 -32.58
C THR A 309 -10.79 -8.37 -31.23
N ILE A 310 -10.66 -7.49 -30.24
CA ILE A 310 -10.15 -7.85 -28.90
C ILE A 310 -11.06 -8.87 -28.20
N LYS A 311 -12.39 -8.77 -28.38
CA LYS A 311 -13.37 -9.68 -27.77
C LYS A 311 -13.33 -11.11 -28.30
N GLN A 312 -12.58 -11.40 -29.37
CA GLN A 312 -12.41 -12.76 -29.90
C GLN A 312 -11.44 -13.61 -29.07
N PHE A 313 -10.66 -12.97 -28.19
CA PHE A 313 -9.61 -13.61 -27.42
C PHE A 313 -9.98 -13.68 -25.95
N ASN A 314 -9.48 -14.71 -25.27
CA ASN A 314 -9.67 -14.92 -23.84
C ASN A 314 -8.70 -14.09 -22.99
N SER A 315 -7.57 -13.67 -23.56
CA SER A 315 -6.57 -12.83 -22.90
C SER A 315 -7.14 -11.51 -22.36
N ASP A 316 -6.65 -11.13 -21.20
CA ASP A 316 -6.87 -9.81 -20.62
C ASP A 316 -6.02 -8.78 -21.37
N ILE A 317 -6.70 -7.86 -22.05
CA ILE A 317 -6.06 -6.92 -22.98
C ILE A 317 -6.32 -5.48 -22.52
N THR A 318 -5.25 -4.74 -22.29
CA THR A 318 -5.27 -3.30 -22.01
C THR A 318 -4.66 -2.52 -23.16
N VAL A 319 -5.07 -1.26 -23.30
CA VAL A 319 -4.57 -0.33 -24.31
C VAL A 319 -4.21 1.00 -23.66
N THR A 320 -3.04 1.53 -24.00
CA THR A 320 -2.51 2.79 -23.49
C THR A 320 -2.17 3.72 -24.64
N ASN A 321 -2.61 4.98 -24.57
CA ASN A 321 -2.22 6.03 -25.52
C ASN A 321 -0.90 6.66 -25.05
N LEU A 322 0.20 6.33 -25.74
CA LEU A 322 1.55 6.77 -25.38
C LEU A 322 1.78 8.26 -25.66
N ASP A 323 1.00 8.84 -26.58
CA ASP A 323 1.01 10.27 -26.88
C ASP A 323 -0.15 11.01 -26.19
N GLY A 324 -0.74 10.38 -25.17
CA GLY A 324 -1.85 10.90 -24.36
C GLY A 324 -1.53 10.93 -22.86
N THR A 325 -2.51 10.58 -22.02
CA THR A 325 -2.37 10.60 -20.55
C THR A 325 -1.51 9.46 -19.98
N GLY A 326 -1.13 8.47 -20.81
CA GLY A 326 -0.37 7.30 -20.39
C GLY A 326 -1.14 6.31 -19.49
N LYS A 327 -2.42 6.57 -19.19
CA LYS A 327 -3.24 5.67 -18.36
C LYS A 327 -3.77 4.48 -19.18
N PRO A 328 -3.57 3.24 -18.72
CA PRO A 328 -4.14 2.06 -19.38
C PRO A 328 -5.67 2.04 -19.31
N ALA A 329 -6.30 1.60 -20.39
CA ALA A 329 -7.73 1.35 -20.48
C ALA A 329 -8.01 -0.13 -20.81
N ASN A 330 -9.14 -0.65 -20.34
CA ASN A 330 -9.59 -1.99 -20.71
C ASN A 330 -9.96 -2.01 -22.21
N GLY A 331 -9.23 -2.81 -23.00
CA GLY A 331 -9.38 -2.89 -24.45
C GLY A 331 -10.71 -3.48 -24.93
N ARG A 332 -11.48 -4.17 -24.06
CA ARG A 332 -12.82 -4.69 -24.37
C ARG A 332 -13.93 -3.66 -24.18
N SER A 333 -13.64 -2.49 -23.60
CA SER A 333 -14.62 -1.44 -23.33
C SER A 333 -14.53 -0.30 -24.33
N LEU A 334 -15.51 -0.21 -25.23
CA LEU A 334 -15.59 0.88 -26.21
C LEU A 334 -15.54 2.26 -25.55
N MET A 335 -16.29 2.45 -24.46
CA MET A 335 -16.31 3.72 -23.74
C MET A 335 -14.92 4.10 -23.23
N LYS A 336 -14.18 3.15 -22.64
CA LYS A 336 -12.82 3.41 -22.14
C LYS A 336 -11.82 3.65 -23.26
N VAL A 337 -11.92 2.92 -24.37
CA VAL A 337 -11.05 3.08 -25.55
C VAL A 337 -11.24 4.45 -26.20
N VAL A 338 -12.49 4.91 -26.38
CA VAL A 338 -12.77 6.24 -26.95
C VAL A 338 -12.34 7.37 -25.99
N ALA A 339 -12.47 7.16 -24.68
CA ALA A 339 -12.03 8.12 -23.66
C ALA A 339 -10.51 8.34 -23.63
N LEU A 340 -9.70 7.47 -24.27
CA LEU A 340 -8.26 7.68 -24.42
C LEU A 340 -7.90 8.86 -25.35
N GLY A 341 -8.88 9.42 -26.08
CA GLY A 341 -8.69 10.61 -26.90
C GLY A 341 -7.67 10.41 -28.03
N VAL A 342 -7.62 9.21 -28.60
CA VAL A 342 -6.63 8.82 -29.61
C VAL A 342 -6.88 9.54 -30.93
N LYS A 343 -5.85 10.19 -31.48
CA LYS A 343 -5.90 10.90 -32.77
C LYS A 343 -5.02 10.21 -33.80
N LYS A 344 -5.15 10.60 -35.07
CA LYS A 344 -4.25 10.17 -36.15
C LYS A 344 -2.78 10.42 -35.76
N GLY A 345 -1.93 9.43 -35.98
CA GLY A 345 -0.50 9.46 -35.68
C GLY A 345 -0.13 9.08 -34.24
N HIS A 346 -1.10 8.93 -33.34
CA HIS A 346 -0.82 8.48 -31.97
C HIS A 346 -0.37 7.02 -31.95
N ARG A 347 0.56 6.72 -31.04
CA ARG A 347 1.04 5.39 -30.71
C ARG A 347 0.23 4.80 -29.57
N LEU A 348 -0.28 3.60 -29.79
CA LEU A 348 -0.98 2.81 -28.79
C LEU A 348 -0.13 1.61 -28.42
N ARG A 349 0.06 1.40 -27.11
CA ARG A 349 0.62 0.16 -26.57
C ARG A 349 -0.53 -0.75 -26.14
N PHE A 350 -0.55 -1.96 -26.67
CA PHE A 350 -1.43 -3.02 -26.21
C PHE A 350 -0.64 -3.97 -25.34
N THR A 351 -1.22 -4.37 -24.22
CA THR A 351 -0.66 -5.38 -23.32
C THR A 351 -1.70 -6.48 -23.19
N ALA A 352 -1.34 -7.70 -23.55
CA ALA A 352 -2.21 -8.88 -23.55
C ALA A 352 -1.66 -9.91 -22.57
N GLN A 353 -2.52 -10.43 -21.69
CA GLN A 353 -2.22 -11.48 -20.72
C GLN A 353 -3.10 -12.69 -20.92
N GLY A 354 -2.51 -13.84 -21.28
CA GLY A 354 -3.20 -15.12 -21.37
C GLY A 354 -2.66 -16.02 -22.47
N ALA A 355 -3.17 -17.27 -22.52
CA ALA A 355 -2.68 -18.31 -23.43
C ALA A 355 -2.82 -17.96 -24.93
N ASP A 356 -3.66 -16.99 -25.29
CA ASP A 356 -3.84 -16.50 -26.66
C ASP A 356 -3.30 -15.07 -26.90
N ALA A 357 -2.42 -14.59 -26.02
CA ALA A 357 -1.91 -13.21 -26.05
C ALA A 357 -1.16 -12.87 -27.34
N GLU A 358 -0.36 -13.80 -27.87
CA GLU A 358 0.42 -13.59 -29.10
C GLU A 358 -0.50 -13.45 -30.32
N GLN A 359 -1.49 -14.35 -30.42
CA GLN A 359 -2.50 -14.32 -31.48
C GLN A 359 -3.36 -13.06 -31.37
N ALA A 360 -3.71 -12.63 -30.15
CA ALA A 360 -4.47 -11.41 -29.91
C ALA A 360 -3.72 -10.17 -30.39
N LEU A 361 -2.44 -9.99 -30.02
CA LEU A 361 -1.65 -8.85 -30.44
C LEU A 361 -1.43 -8.82 -31.96
N LYS A 362 -1.21 -9.99 -32.57
CA LYS A 362 -1.12 -10.09 -34.03
C LYS A 362 -2.41 -9.64 -34.71
N ALA A 363 -3.57 -10.13 -34.27
CA ALA A 363 -4.87 -9.77 -34.83
C ALA A 363 -5.21 -8.29 -34.64
N ILE A 364 -4.86 -7.72 -33.48
CA ILE A 364 -5.00 -6.28 -33.22
C ILE A 364 -4.15 -5.47 -34.20
N GLY A 365 -2.88 -5.85 -34.39
CA GLY A 365 -1.99 -5.21 -35.35
C GLY A 365 -2.52 -5.27 -36.79
N ASP A 366 -2.99 -6.44 -37.22
CA ASP A 366 -3.59 -6.65 -38.54
C ASP A 366 -4.84 -5.77 -38.74
N ALA A 367 -5.70 -5.65 -37.71
CA ALA A 367 -6.91 -4.83 -37.74
C ALA A 367 -6.60 -3.32 -37.80
N ILE A 368 -5.58 -2.86 -37.06
CA ILE A 368 -5.12 -1.46 -37.10
C ILE A 368 -4.49 -1.15 -38.47
N ALA A 369 -3.68 -2.06 -39.00
CA ALA A 369 -3.07 -1.92 -40.32
C ALA A 369 -4.10 -1.87 -41.45
N ALA A 370 -5.23 -2.59 -41.31
CA ALA A 370 -6.36 -2.55 -42.23
C ALA A 370 -7.27 -1.31 -42.07
N GLY A 371 -6.96 -0.40 -41.13
CA GLY A 371 -7.71 0.84 -40.92
C GLY A 371 -9.02 0.66 -40.17
N LEU A 372 -9.22 -0.44 -39.43
CA LEU A 372 -10.36 -0.66 -38.53
C LEU A 372 -11.74 -0.43 -39.17
N GLY A 373 -11.91 -0.84 -40.43
CA GLY A 373 -13.18 -0.73 -41.16
C GLY A 373 -13.45 0.62 -41.83
N GLU A 374 -12.45 1.51 -41.88
CA GLU A 374 -12.53 2.80 -42.59
C GLU A 374 -11.54 2.91 -43.76
N GLY A 375 -10.64 1.93 -43.93
CA GLY A 375 -9.50 2.02 -44.84
C GLY A 375 -8.32 2.69 -44.15
N ALA A 376 -7.10 2.31 -44.56
CA ALA A 376 -5.85 2.77 -43.95
C ALA A 376 -5.42 4.15 -44.42
#